data_AF-A0A836XDU6-F1
#
_entry.id   AF-A0A836XDU6-F1
#
_cell.length_a   1.000
_cell.length_b   1.000
_cell.length_c   1.000
_cell.angle_alpha   90.00
_cell.angle_beta   90.00
_cell.angle_gamma   90.00
#
_symmetry.space_group_name_H-M   'P 1'
#
loop_
_entity.id
_entity.type
_entity.pdbx_description
1 polymer ?
#
loop_
_entity_poly.entity_id
_entity_poly.type
_entity_poly.pdbx_seq_one_letter_code
_entity_poly.pdbx_strand_id
1 'polypeptide(L)' 'RHLALHARHPLQIDDFERWLKLFRETVNEDFAGPSADRAKTLATRIAGNLVQLTRSPINT' A
#
# COMPACT_ATOMS: atom_id res chain seq x y z
N ARG A 1 -6.76 -11.01 -2.84
CA ARG A 1 -5.82 -11.87 -2.07
C ARG A 1 -4.86 -11.01 -1.21
N HIS A 2 -5.39 -10.10 -0.37
CA HIS A 2 -4.66 -9.38 0.69
C HIS A 2 -5.25 -9.76 2.06
N LEU A 3 -6.59 -9.89 2.13
CA LEU A 3 -7.32 -10.43 3.28
C LEU A 3 -6.85 -11.84 3.68
N ALA A 4 -6.54 -12.72 2.72
CA ALA A 4 -6.01 -14.06 3.02
C ALA A 4 -4.58 -14.04 3.61
N LEU A 5 -3.79 -13.02 3.29
CA LEU A 5 -2.48 -12.80 3.91
C LEU A 5 -2.66 -12.20 5.31
N HIS A 6 -3.51 -11.18 5.43
CA HIS A 6 -3.88 -10.56 6.70
C HIS A 6 -4.45 -11.56 7.71
N ALA A 7 -5.26 -12.52 7.26
CA ALA A 7 -5.80 -13.61 8.09
C ALA A 7 -4.73 -14.58 8.62
N ARG A 8 -3.57 -14.68 7.95
CA ARG A 8 -2.43 -15.50 8.39
C ARG A 8 -1.43 -14.71 9.24
N HIS A 9 -1.24 -13.45 8.90
CA HIS A 9 -0.38 -12.52 9.62
C HIS A 9 -1.05 -11.14 9.58
N PRO A 10 -1.55 -10.63 10.72
CA PRO A 10 -2.21 -9.33 10.76
C PRO A 10 -1.27 -8.24 10.26
N LEU A 11 -1.58 -7.72 9.07
CA LEU A 11 -0.89 -6.55 8.52
C LEU A 11 -1.35 -5.31 9.28
N GLN A 12 -0.38 -4.60 9.87
CA GLN A 12 -0.59 -3.36 10.59
C GLN A 12 -0.41 -2.17 9.65
N ILE A 13 -0.78 -0.99 10.14
CA ILE A 13 -0.63 0.28 9.42
C ILE A 13 0.83 0.49 9.00
N ASP A 14 1.75 0.22 9.92
CA ASP A 14 3.20 0.34 9.73
C ASP A 14 3.72 -0.51 8.56
N ASP A 15 3.11 -1.68 8.29
CA ASP A 15 3.49 -2.52 7.16
C ASP A 15 3.18 -1.82 5.82
N PHE A 16 2.01 -1.18 5.73
CA PHE A 16 1.59 -0.45 4.54
C PHE A 16 2.37 0.84 4.36
N GLU A 17 2.69 1.55 5.44
CA GLU A 17 3.55 2.73 5.41
C GLU A 17 4.97 2.38 4.96
N ARG A 18 5.53 1.28 5.49
CA ARG A 18 6.85 0.80 5.09
C ARG A 18 6.88 0.37 3.63
N TRP A 19 5.86 -0.35 3.16
CA TRP A 19 5.74 -0.71 1.75
C TRP A 19 5.66 0.53 0.84
N LEU A 20 4.83 1.52 1.20
CA LEU A 20 4.68 2.74 0.42
C LEU A 20 5.99 3.55 0.35
N LYS A 21 6.75 3.60 1.45
CA LYS A 21 8.06 4.24 1.48
C LYS A 21 9.02 3.57 0.49
N LEU A 22 9.19 2.25 0.60
CA LEU A 22 10.09 1.49 -0.28
C LEU A 22 9.69 1.63 -1.75
N PHE A 23 8.39 1.53 -2.05
CA PHE A 23 7.89 1.70 -3.41
C PHE A 23 8.25 3.07 -3.99
N ARG A 24 8.09 4.15 -3.21
CA ARG A 24 8.41 5.51 -3.66
C ARG A 24 9.91 5.70 -3.86
N GLU A 25 10.74 5.14 -2.98
CA GLU A 25 12.20 5.17 -3.11
C GLU A 25 12.62 4.51 -4.42
N THR A 26 12.20 3.27 -4.69
CA THR A 26 12.50 2.56 -5.94
C THR A 26 12.00 3.32 -7.18
N VAL A 27 10.78 3.87 -7.14
CA VAL A 27 10.27 4.64 -8.29
C VAL A 27 11.09 5.89 -8.55
N ASN A 28 11.56 6.57 -7.50
CA ASN A 28 12.40 7.76 -7.66
C ASN A 28 13.81 7.43 -8.15
N GLU A 29 14.35 6.26 -7.79
CA GLU A 29 15.68 5.81 -8.22
C GLU A 29 15.67 5.40 -9.71
N ASP A 30 14.66 4.64 -10.13
CA ASP A 30 14.67 3.98 -11.44
C ASP A 30 13.85 4.71 -12.52
N PHE A 31 12.94 5.61 -12.13
CA PHE A 31 11.97 6.21 -13.05
C PHE A 31 11.78 7.71 -12.83
N ALA A 32 11.43 8.42 -13.91
CA ALA A 32 11.13 9.84 -13.88
C ALA A 32 9.96 10.20 -14.81
N GLY A 33 9.44 11.41 -14.62
CA GLY A 33 8.39 11.98 -15.44
C GLY A 33 6.97 11.61 -15.04
N PRO A 34 5.97 12.01 -15.84
CA PRO A 34 4.56 11.99 -15.43
C PRO A 34 4.01 10.62 -15.05
N SER A 35 4.54 9.55 -15.64
CA SER A 35 4.14 8.18 -15.32
C SER A 35 4.65 7.75 -13.94
N ALA A 36 5.87 8.12 -13.56
CA ALA A 36 6.42 7.85 -12.22
C ALA A 36 5.62 8.60 -11.15
N ASP A 37 5.22 9.83 -11.41
CA ASP A 37 4.39 10.62 -10.48
C ASP A 37 2.98 10.06 -10.32
N ARG A 38 2.38 9.60 -11.43
CA ARG A 38 1.11 8.88 -11.40
C ARG A 38 1.22 7.58 -10.61
N ALA A 39 2.30 6.81 -10.80
CA ALA A 39 2.53 5.56 -10.08
C ALA A 39 2.62 5.81 -8.55
N LYS A 40 3.38 6.81 -8.12
CA LYS A 40 3.47 7.20 -6.70
C LYS A 40 2.11 7.64 -6.13
N THR A 41 1.34 8.41 -6.89
CA THR A 41 -0.01 8.84 -6.48
C THR A 41 -0.95 7.65 -6.32
N LEU A 42 -0.90 6.69 -7.25
CA LEU A 42 -1.72 5.48 -7.20
C LEU A 42 -1.34 4.59 -6.01
N ALA A 43 -0.05 4.40 -5.76
CA ALA A 43 0.44 3.61 -4.62
C ALA A 43 -0.06 4.17 -3.28
N THR A 44 -0.06 5.49 -3.11
CA THR A 44 -0.62 6.14 -1.90
C THR A 44 -2.10 5.82 -1.72
N ARG A 45 -2.90 5.85 -2.80
CA ARG A 45 -4.33 5.49 -2.74
C ARG A 45 -4.53 4.02 -2.40
N ILE A 46 -3.74 3.13 -2.99
CA ILE A 46 -3.79 1.68 -2.69
C ILE A 46 -3.47 1.43 -1.21
N ALA A 47 -2.39 2.03 -0.68
CA ALA A 47 -2.02 1.88 0.72
C ALA A 47 -3.14 2.36 1.67
N GLY A 48 -3.74 3.53 1.39
CA GLY A 48 -4.88 4.04 2.16
C GLY A 48 -6.08 3.09 2.15
N ASN A 49 -6.43 2.54 0.97
CA ASN A 49 -7.52 1.58 0.84
C ASN A 49 -7.24 0.27 1.60
N LEU A 50 -6.00 -0.24 1.55
CA LEU A 50 -5.61 -1.45 2.27
C LEU A 50 -5.70 -1.24 3.79
N VAL A 51 -5.25 -0.09 4.30
CA VAL A 51 -5.39 0.27 5.72
C VAL A 51 -6.85 0.31 6.14
N GLN A 52 -7.75 0.86 5.32
CA GLN A 52 -9.19 0.84 5.62
C GLN A 52 -9.75 -0.59 5.62
N LEU A 53 -9.44 -1.39 4.60
CA LEU A 53 -9.91 -2.77 4.47
C LEU A 53 -9.47 -3.68 5.62
N THR A 54 -8.29 -3.46 6.20
CA THR A 54 -7.80 -4.25 7.34
C THR A 54 -8.28 -3.72 8.69
N ARG A 55 -8.82 -2.49 8.75
CA ARG A 55 -9.41 -1.91 9.97
C ARG A 55 -10.91 -2.15 10.10
N SER A 56 -11.61 -2.38 8.99
CA SER A 56 -13.03 -2.72 9.03
C SER A 56 -13.20 -4.14 9.60
N PRO A 57 -13.98 -4.34 10.69
CA PRO A 57 -14.46 -5.68 11.00
C PRO A 57 -15.28 -6.12 9.79
N ILE A 58 -15.02 -7.31 9.26
CA ILE A 58 -15.92 -7.91 8.28
C ILE A 58 -17.29 -7.99 8.96
N ASN A 59 -18.20 -7.09 8.59
CA ASN A 59 -19.57 -7.16 9.02
C ASN A 59 -20.21 -8.34 8.26
N THR A 60 -20.83 -9.21 9.05
CA THR A 60 -21.57 -10.44 8.72
C THR A 60 -22.41 -10.36 7.44
#